data_AF-A0A1I8ALD7-F1
#
_entry.id   AF-A0A1I8ALD7-F1
#
_cell.length_a   1.000
_cell.length_b   1.000
_cell.length_c   1.000
_cell.angle_alpha   90.00
_cell.angle_beta   90.00
_cell.angle_gamma   90.00
#
_symmetry.space_group_name_H-M   'P 1'
#
loop_
_entity.id
_entity.type
_entity.pdbx_description
1 polymer ?
#
loop_
_entity_poly.entity_id
_entity_poly.type
_entity_poly.pdbx_seq_one_letter_code
_entity_poly.pdbx_strand_id
1 'polypeptide(L)'
;MLHRQCHCFWVTRSEPQTINCEQRGLMMSVYVTLLASRPDSANRPNEKFNDPSATDAVLLESGEFVKNDFQKRHDQSLRDIVYQHCVSETLCRLVGSNYQSDKLRHRFRLSGLSLLSDKEGSKKTFFAGAATQMPPLLLWVFGQQLSTLVLMSEELVFEGCNYFRQRFVMSMLSGRPVIIKNIRANDEAPGIQDFEAKLISLFENVSNGSKFFISRTGTEVRFQPGSLIGGNLTFDCGTDRCISYFLEPLIMVAPFCKQPLNVKLLGVTNKRDEISVDAMRATWLPVFNKFVINDENLNIKINARGFFPTGGGSVTFTAPIVRTLRPTQRQTAGKIRRIRGVAYVSKASPTIANRMIDAAKKMLRDYIADVYITVDTRKGDAAGRSPGFGIFLTAETTEGVFYHGEAMSKSSSDATDAPSIPEDIGSYAGSQLLNEIYRGGCLDSSAQLLAATFVTLCEKDVSVFLSGPLTHNAIAGMRHLKMFFGMVFNFKQQSLENEDGDEEESLGTGSSNRVVITGMGVGYSNLNKVIL
;
A
#
# COMPACT_ATOMS: atom_id res chain seq x y z
N MET A 1 20.74 -69.67 -11.07
CA MET A 1 21.81 -69.21 -10.17
C MET A 1 21.30 -67.98 -9.44
N LEU A 2 20.82 -68.19 -8.22
CA LEU A 2 20.48 -67.13 -7.27
C LEU A 2 21.77 -66.58 -6.66
N HIS A 3 21.81 -65.28 -6.39
CA HIS A 3 22.32 -64.83 -5.11
C HIS A 3 21.52 -63.62 -4.61
N ARG A 4 20.69 -63.92 -3.60
CA ARG A 4 20.22 -62.99 -2.57
C ARG A 4 21.38 -62.71 -1.61
N GLN A 5 21.39 -61.52 -1.01
CA GLN A 5 21.68 -61.39 0.43
C GLN A 5 21.08 -60.09 1.00
N CYS A 6 20.46 -60.24 2.17
CA CYS A 6 19.72 -59.26 2.97
C CYS A 6 20.48 -59.00 4.29
N HIS A 7 20.03 -57.95 5.01
CA HIS A 7 20.25 -57.60 6.44
C HIS A 7 21.61 -56.94 6.79
N CYS A 8 21.71 -55.92 7.66
CA CYS A 8 21.02 -55.68 8.94
C CYS A 8 20.74 -54.18 9.25
N PHE A 9 19.66 -53.97 10.01
CA PHE A 9 19.32 -52.80 10.83
C PHE A 9 20.36 -52.54 11.93
N TRP A 10 20.60 -51.28 12.28
CA TRP A 10 20.85 -50.85 13.66
C TRP A 10 20.17 -49.49 13.92
N VAL A 11 19.34 -49.49 14.95
CA VAL A 11 18.66 -48.36 15.59
C VAL A 11 19.54 -47.92 16.76
N THR A 12 19.78 -46.63 16.95
CA THR A 12 20.11 -46.08 18.28
C THR A 12 19.37 -44.77 18.52
N ARG A 13 18.45 -44.88 19.47
CA ARG A 13 17.74 -43.83 20.22
C ARG A 13 18.60 -43.53 21.45
N SER A 14 18.83 -42.27 21.81
CA SER A 14 19.22 -41.91 23.18
C SER A 14 18.77 -40.50 23.51
N GLU A 15 17.85 -40.44 24.48
CA GLU A 15 17.21 -39.30 25.12
C GLU A 15 18.06 -38.81 26.33
N PRO A 16 17.63 -37.79 27.13
CA PRO A 16 18.46 -36.66 27.54
C PRO A 16 19.03 -36.76 28.97
N GLN A 17 20.00 -35.92 29.31
CA GLN A 17 20.46 -35.73 30.70
C GLN A 17 20.31 -34.28 31.17
N THR A 18 19.46 -34.12 32.17
CA THR A 18 19.37 -33.00 33.13
C THR A 18 20.47 -33.11 34.20
N ILE A 19 21.18 -32.01 34.51
CA ILE A 19 21.98 -31.87 35.74
C ILE A 19 21.76 -30.46 36.33
N ASN A 20 21.59 -30.44 37.66
CA ASN A 20 21.19 -29.36 38.56
C ASN A 20 22.25 -28.27 38.84
N CYS A 21 21.74 -27.14 39.37
CA CYS A 21 22.42 -26.02 40.02
C CYS A 21 23.38 -26.39 41.17
N GLU A 22 24.45 -25.58 41.36
CA GLU A 22 24.81 -25.02 42.68
C GLU A 22 25.85 -23.87 42.59
N GLN A 23 25.99 -23.15 43.72
CA GLN A 23 26.41 -21.76 43.94
C GLN A 23 27.94 -21.48 44.01
N ARG A 24 28.30 -20.18 43.91
CA ARG A 24 29.44 -19.39 44.50
C ARG A 24 29.97 -18.40 43.45
N GLY A 25 30.30 -17.12 43.67
CA GLY A 25 30.44 -16.22 44.82
C GLY A 25 31.06 -14.90 44.30
N LEU A 26 30.82 -13.78 45.00
CA LEU A 26 31.19 -12.39 44.66
C LEU A 26 32.71 -12.07 44.63
N MET A 27 33.11 -11.07 43.82
CA MET A 27 33.97 -9.90 44.14
C MET A 27 34.02 -8.94 42.91
N MET A 28 33.46 -7.72 42.90
CA MET A 28 33.89 -6.41 43.46
C MET A 28 35.26 -5.87 43.00
N SER A 29 35.27 -4.82 42.15
CA SER A 29 35.92 -3.49 42.35
C SER A 29 36.15 -2.77 40.98
N VAL A 30 35.44 -1.69 40.58
CA VAL A 30 35.53 -0.23 40.88
C VAL A 30 36.67 0.55 40.16
N TYR A 31 36.31 1.78 39.70
CA TYR A 31 37.03 2.94 39.11
C TYR A 31 36.97 3.08 37.57
N VAL A 32 36.34 4.06 36.89
CA VAL A 32 35.96 5.50 37.04
C VAL A 32 37.02 6.50 36.52
N THR A 33 36.58 7.28 35.50
CA THR A 33 37.06 8.60 34.97
C THR A 33 38.43 8.69 34.27
N LEU A 34 38.72 9.59 33.31
CA LEU A 34 38.04 10.41 32.28
C LEU A 34 39.17 11.32 31.68
N LEU A 35 38.97 11.85 30.45
CA LEU A 35 39.67 12.98 29.77
C LEU A 35 41.01 12.65 29.08
N ALA A 36 41.17 12.71 27.75
CA ALA A 36 40.98 13.76 26.73
C ALA A 36 42.25 14.59 26.47
N SER A 37 42.87 14.44 25.29
CA SER A 37 43.56 15.50 24.51
C SER A 37 44.31 14.96 23.27
N ARG A 38 44.02 15.51 22.09
CA ARG A 38 44.81 15.51 20.83
C ARG A 38 46.03 16.46 20.97
N PRO A 39 47.14 16.42 20.16
CA PRO A 39 47.12 16.82 18.72
C PRO A 39 48.22 16.29 17.74
N ASP A 40 47.96 16.53 16.45
CA ASP A 40 48.82 16.91 15.29
C ASP A 40 50.01 16.11 14.68
N SER A 41 49.83 15.85 13.37
CA SER A 41 50.75 16.07 12.21
C SER A 41 51.94 15.13 11.90
N ALA A 42 51.94 14.53 10.70
CA ALA A 42 52.82 14.88 9.55
C ALA A 42 53.22 13.70 8.63
N ASN A 43 53.16 13.99 7.32
CA ASN A 43 53.95 13.47 6.18
C ASN A 43 53.67 12.11 5.50
N ARG A 44 53.13 12.27 4.28
CA ARG A 44 53.25 11.46 3.03
C ARG A 44 54.68 11.56 2.44
N PRO A 45 55.15 10.71 1.47
CA PRO A 45 54.54 10.59 0.13
C PRO A 45 54.67 9.27 -0.69
N ASN A 46 53.85 9.21 -1.77
CA ASN A 46 53.96 8.46 -3.05
C ASN A 46 53.86 6.92 -3.00
N GLU A 47 53.17 6.18 -3.89
CA GLU A 47 52.65 6.44 -5.25
C GLU A 47 51.63 5.35 -5.65
N LYS A 48 50.54 5.77 -6.32
CA LYS A 48 49.88 5.16 -7.50
C LYS A 48 49.19 3.75 -7.48
N PHE A 49 47.94 3.82 -7.96
CA PHE A 49 47.17 2.92 -8.86
C PHE A 49 46.01 2.06 -8.30
N ASN A 50 44.82 2.46 -8.76
CA ASN A 50 43.55 1.78 -9.00
C ASN A 50 42.56 1.48 -7.85
N ASP A 51 41.40 2.12 -8.04
CA ASP A 51 40.14 2.06 -7.30
C ASP A 51 39.32 0.78 -7.58
N PRO A 52 38.22 0.56 -6.82
CA PRO A 52 37.79 -0.76 -6.32
C PRO A 52 36.50 -1.27 -6.98
N SER A 53 36.16 -2.54 -6.77
CA SER A 53 34.76 -2.99 -6.82
C SER A 53 34.55 -4.31 -6.06
N ALA A 54 33.36 -4.41 -5.45
CA ALA A 54 32.75 -5.57 -4.79
C ALA A 54 33.30 -5.90 -3.38
N THR A 55 32.51 -6.13 -2.34
CA THR A 55 31.24 -6.89 -2.31
C THR A 55 30.31 -6.44 -1.19
N ASP A 56 29.05 -6.17 -1.55
CA ASP A 56 27.89 -6.27 -0.66
C ASP A 56 27.66 -7.73 -0.26
N ALA A 57 27.50 -7.98 1.04
CA ALA A 57 26.99 -9.23 1.58
C ALA A 57 25.91 -8.90 2.61
N VAL A 58 24.65 -8.86 2.15
CA VAL A 58 23.48 -8.85 3.03
C VAL A 58 23.09 -10.31 3.27
N LEU A 59 23.48 -10.83 4.45
CA LEU A 59 23.04 -12.12 4.96
C LEU A 59 21.66 -11.97 5.62
N LEU A 60 20.74 -12.81 5.16
CA LEU A 60 19.48 -13.16 5.80
C LEU A 60 19.77 -14.10 6.97
N GLU A 61 19.38 -13.74 8.20
CA GLU A 61 19.10 -14.73 9.25
C GLU A 61 17.87 -14.33 10.09
N SER A 62 17.05 -15.35 10.31
CA SER A 62 15.81 -15.42 11.07
C SER A 62 16.06 -15.99 12.48
N GLY A 63 15.36 -15.50 13.51
CA GLY A 63 15.05 -16.31 14.71
C GLY A 63 15.29 -15.68 16.10
N GLU A 64 14.19 -15.22 16.72
CA GLU A 64 13.77 -15.30 18.14
C GLU A 64 14.62 -14.80 19.35
N PHE A 65 14.03 -13.80 20.05
CA PHE A 65 13.85 -13.64 21.53
C PHE A 65 15.09 -13.56 22.46
N VAL A 66 15.26 -12.63 23.42
CA VAL A 66 14.37 -12.20 24.53
C VAL A 66 14.81 -10.85 25.15
N LYS A 67 13.79 -10.03 25.45
CA LYS A 67 13.60 -9.07 26.57
C LYS A 67 14.81 -8.73 27.47
N ASN A 68 15.18 -7.45 27.49
CA ASN A 68 15.21 -6.58 28.68
C ASN A 68 15.90 -5.27 28.28
N ASP A 69 15.12 -4.23 27.95
CA ASP A 69 15.52 -2.80 28.08
C ASP A 69 14.46 -1.80 27.55
N PHE A 70 13.17 -2.16 27.58
CA PHE A 70 12.09 -1.33 27.01
C PHE A 70 11.13 -0.71 28.02
N GLN A 71 11.48 -0.72 29.32
CA GLN A 71 10.54 -0.33 30.38
C GLN A 71 10.87 0.99 31.12
N LYS A 72 11.86 1.77 30.64
CA LYS A 72 12.20 3.08 31.26
C LYS A 72 12.10 4.30 30.35
N ARG A 73 11.74 4.15 29.07
CA ARG A 73 11.52 5.30 28.15
C ARG A 73 10.04 5.57 27.83
N HIS A 74 9.12 4.74 28.32
CA HIS A 74 7.69 4.87 28.04
C HIS A 74 6.91 5.75 29.05
N ASP A 75 7.52 6.15 30.17
CA ASP A 75 6.84 6.93 31.23
C ASP A 75 7.04 8.45 31.12
N GLN A 76 7.90 8.92 30.23
CA GLN A 76 8.14 10.35 30.01
C GLN A 76 7.33 10.93 28.85
N SER A 77 6.95 10.13 27.84
CA SER A 77 6.10 10.60 26.74
C SER A 77 4.60 10.61 27.06
N LEU A 78 4.17 9.90 28.11
CA LEU A 78 2.77 9.88 28.55
C LEU A 78 2.39 11.08 29.44
N ARG A 79 3.36 11.80 30.02
CA ARG A 79 3.07 13.01 30.82
C ARG A 79 2.79 14.24 29.97
N ASP A 80 3.35 14.31 28.77
CA ASP A 80 3.11 15.45 27.84
C ASP A 80 1.77 15.34 27.09
N ILE A 81 1.20 14.13 26.99
CA ILE A 81 -0.10 13.90 26.33
C ILE A 81 -1.28 14.17 27.31
N VAL A 82 -1.08 14.02 28.62
CA VAL A 82 -2.11 14.33 29.62
C VAL A 82 -2.23 15.84 29.87
N TYR A 83 -1.19 16.63 29.59
CA TYR A 83 -1.24 18.09 29.75
C TYR A 83 -1.94 18.83 28.59
N GLN A 84 -2.03 18.25 27.39
CA GLN A 84 -2.78 18.87 26.28
C GLN A 84 -4.29 18.61 26.32
N HIS A 85 -4.75 17.55 26.98
CA HIS A 85 -6.18 17.24 27.09
C HIS A 85 -6.90 17.99 28.23
N CYS A 86 -6.19 18.56 29.20
CA CYS A 86 -6.80 19.25 30.36
C CYS A 86 -7.17 20.73 30.09
N VAL A 87 -6.66 21.32 28.99
CA VAL A 87 -6.93 22.73 28.65
C VAL A 87 -8.23 22.90 27.84
N SER A 88 -8.77 21.83 27.26
CA SER A 88 -10.01 21.89 26.47
C SER A 88 -11.29 21.71 27.28
N GLU A 89 -11.26 21.01 28.43
CA GLU A 89 -12.45 20.79 29.27
C GLU A 89 -12.72 21.92 30.27
N THR A 90 -11.70 22.70 30.61
CA THR A 90 -11.82 23.77 31.63
C THR A 90 -12.45 25.06 31.06
N LEU A 91 -12.45 25.24 29.74
CA LEU A 91 -13.05 26.41 29.06
C LEU A 91 -14.56 26.24 28.77
N CYS A 92 -15.09 25.02 28.75
CA CYS A 92 -16.53 24.77 28.53
C CYS A 92 -17.37 24.78 29.83
N ARG A 93 -16.76 24.80 31.02
CA ARG A 93 -17.48 24.85 32.31
C ARG A 93 -17.69 26.25 32.91
N LEU A 94 -17.19 27.30 32.27
CA LEU A 94 -17.22 28.68 32.82
C LEU A 94 -18.26 29.63 32.19
N VAL A 95 -19.13 29.14 31.29
CA VAL A 95 -20.17 29.98 30.63
C VAL A 95 -21.60 29.45 30.89
N GLY A 96 -21.85 28.90 32.08
CA GLY A 96 -23.17 28.39 32.41
C GLY A 96 -23.43 28.27 33.90
N SER A 97 -23.57 29.41 34.61
CA SER A 97 -24.25 29.47 35.92
C SER A 97 -24.39 30.93 36.38
N ASN A 98 -25.55 31.53 36.12
CA ASN A 98 -26.05 32.68 36.88
C ASN A 98 -26.91 32.13 38.04
N TYR A 99 -26.50 32.34 39.30
CA TYR A 99 -27.32 32.97 40.36
C TYR A 99 -26.68 32.87 41.77
N GLN A 100 -26.74 34.00 42.46
CA GLN A 100 -26.80 34.25 43.92
C GLN A 100 -25.56 34.22 44.84
N SER A 101 -25.30 35.43 45.34
CA SER A 101 -25.15 35.83 46.76
C SER A 101 -23.75 36.23 47.27
N ASP A 102 -23.66 37.53 47.56
CA ASP A 102 -23.07 38.23 48.71
C ASP A 102 -21.63 37.97 49.21
N LYS A 103 -20.95 39.11 49.37
CA LYS A 103 -19.86 39.44 50.31
C LYS A 103 -18.54 38.68 50.17
N LEU A 104 -17.50 39.39 49.70
CA LEU A 104 -16.36 39.78 50.54
C LEU A 104 -15.33 40.60 49.74
N ARG A 105 -14.95 41.73 50.33
CA ARG A 105 -13.80 42.57 49.95
C ARG A 105 -12.52 41.73 50.05
N HIS A 106 -11.58 41.87 49.10
CA HIS A 106 -10.25 42.42 49.38
C HIS A 106 -9.34 42.44 48.12
N ARG A 107 -8.53 43.51 48.09
CA ARG A 107 -7.44 43.89 47.19
C ARG A 107 -6.60 42.71 46.66
N PHE A 108 -6.21 42.77 45.39
CA PHE A 108 -4.78 42.77 45.00
C PHE A 108 -4.60 43.46 43.64
N ARG A 109 -3.71 44.47 43.64
CA ARG A 109 -3.16 45.20 42.49
C ARG A 109 -2.02 44.38 41.89
N LEU A 110 -1.86 44.44 40.57
CA LEU A 110 -0.60 44.44 39.78
C LEU A 110 -1.05 44.65 38.31
N SER A 111 -1.04 45.83 37.67
CA SER A 111 0.03 46.77 37.25
C SER A 111 1.03 46.21 36.23
N GLY A 112 1.00 46.78 35.02
CA GLY A 112 2.03 46.70 33.95
C GLY A 112 1.74 45.65 32.87
N LEU A 113 1.79 45.90 31.57
CA LEU A 113 2.43 46.98 30.81
C LEU A 113 1.68 47.23 29.48
N SER A 114 1.90 48.44 28.97
CA SER A 114 1.28 49.14 27.85
C SER A 114 1.81 48.78 26.45
N LEU A 115 0.90 48.83 25.47
CA LEU A 115 0.99 49.35 24.10
C LEU A 115 2.37 49.51 23.44
N LEU A 116 2.52 48.88 22.27
CA LEU A 116 3.20 49.47 21.12
C LEU A 116 2.34 49.22 19.88
N SER A 117 1.86 50.34 19.32
CA SER A 117 1.10 50.39 18.08
C SER A 117 2.09 50.51 16.92
N ASP A 118 1.90 49.72 15.88
CA ASP A 118 2.28 50.16 14.54
C ASP A 118 1.09 49.96 13.59
N LYS A 119 0.75 51.05 12.93
CA LYS A 119 -0.28 51.16 11.91
C LYS A 119 0.34 50.71 10.59
N GLU A 120 -0.29 49.77 9.90
CA GLU A 120 -0.47 49.87 8.45
C GLU A 120 -1.62 48.96 7.99
N GLY A 121 -2.44 49.53 7.11
CA GLY A 121 -3.83 49.12 6.91
C GLY A 121 -4.01 47.84 6.10
N SER A 122 -4.97 47.03 6.53
CA SER A 122 -5.85 46.31 5.60
C SER A 122 -7.20 46.06 6.28
N LYS A 123 -8.27 46.37 5.56
CA LYS A 123 -9.67 46.30 6.02
C LYS A 123 -10.02 44.88 6.49
N LYS A 124 -10.04 44.65 7.81
CA LYS A 124 -10.78 43.54 8.42
C LYS A 124 -12.16 44.06 8.81
N THR A 125 -13.12 43.84 7.91
CA THR A 125 -14.54 44.08 8.15
C THR A 125 -15.04 43.25 9.33
N PHE A 126 -15.76 43.95 10.20
CA PHE A 126 -16.50 43.49 11.37
C PHE A 126 -17.24 42.16 11.17
N PHE A 127 -16.93 41.18 12.02
CA PHE A 127 -17.82 40.05 12.35
C PHE A 127 -17.60 39.66 13.82
N ALA A 128 -17.86 40.59 14.74
CA ALA A 128 -17.86 40.30 16.19
C ALA A 128 -19.21 40.57 16.86
N GLY A 129 -20.24 40.96 16.09
CA GLY A 129 -21.53 41.41 16.64
C GLY A 129 -22.70 40.43 16.54
N ALA A 130 -22.58 39.30 15.84
CA ALA A 130 -23.73 38.44 15.52
C ALA A 130 -23.79 37.10 16.29
N ALA A 131 -22.77 36.76 17.09
CA ALA A 131 -22.68 35.46 17.75
C ALA A 131 -23.55 35.33 19.03
N THR A 132 -24.11 36.43 19.53
CA THR A 132 -24.88 36.46 20.79
C THR A 132 -26.38 36.24 20.62
N GLN A 133 -26.88 35.99 19.40
CA GLN A 133 -28.32 35.81 19.14
C GLN A 133 -28.68 34.54 18.34
N MET A 134 -27.77 33.58 18.19
CA MET A 134 -28.08 32.33 17.48
C MET A 134 -28.57 31.22 18.45
N PRO A 135 -29.64 30.49 18.12
CA PRO A 135 -30.11 29.38 18.94
C PRO A 135 -29.07 28.24 18.98
N PRO A 136 -29.01 27.45 20.07
CA PRO A 136 -27.93 26.49 20.33
C PRO A 136 -27.71 25.46 19.21
N LEU A 137 -28.78 25.06 18.51
CA LEU A 137 -28.72 24.16 17.35
C LEU A 137 -27.97 24.78 16.16
N LEU A 138 -28.13 26.08 15.92
CA LEU A 138 -27.43 26.80 14.86
C LEU A 138 -25.95 26.99 15.20
N LEU A 139 -25.63 27.23 16.48
CA LEU A 139 -24.23 27.29 16.94
C LEU A 139 -23.53 25.93 16.81
N TRP A 140 -24.25 24.83 17.07
CA TRP A 140 -23.73 23.47 16.93
C TRP A 140 -23.54 23.07 15.46
N VAL A 141 -24.48 23.43 14.58
CA VAL A 141 -24.34 23.24 13.13
C VAL A 141 -23.20 24.08 12.57
N PHE A 142 -23.10 25.35 12.94
CA PHE A 142 -21.95 26.20 12.56
C PHE A 142 -20.63 25.67 13.12
N GLY A 143 -20.61 25.15 14.36
CA GLY A 143 -19.44 24.55 14.99
C GLY A 143 -18.98 23.27 14.30
N GLN A 144 -19.91 22.41 13.87
CA GLN A 144 -19.59 21.26 13.03
C GLN A 144 -19.04 21.68 11.67
N GLN A 145 -19.64 22.70 11.05
CA GLN A 145 -19.24 23.20 9.74
C GLN A 145 -17.85 23.84 9.78
N LEU A 146 -17.55 24.61 10.83
CA LEU A 146 -16.22 25.17 11.10
C LEU A 146 -15.19 24.09 11.44
N SER A 147 -15.54 23.05 12.20
CA SER A 147 -14.62 21.92 12.47
C SER A 147 -14.27 21.14 11.19
N THR A 148 -15.24 20.89 10.30
CA THR A 148 -14.96 20.33 8.97
C THR A 148 -14.11 21.26 8.10
N LEU A 149 -14.33 22.58 8.14
CA LEU A 149 -13.52 23.54 7.39
C LEU A 149 -12.08 23.67 7.93
N VAL A 150 -11.88 23.56 9.24
CA VAL A 150 -10.55 23.57 9.86
C VAL A 150 -9.76 22.31 9.52
N LEU A 151 -10.41 21.13 9.46
CA LEU A 151 -9.78 19.88 9.00
C LEU A 151 -9.33 19.92 7.52
N MET A 152 -9.97 20.75 6.68
CA MET A 152 -9.59 20.95 5.27
C MET A 152 -8.32 21.83 5.11
N SER A 153 -7.81 22.43 6.19
CA SER A 153 -6.67 23.38 6.14
C SER A 153 -5.34 22.82 6.64
N GLU A 154 -5.33 21.61 7.23
CA GLU A 154 -4.12 21.04 7.80
C GLU A 154 -3.27 20.34 6.72
N GLU A 155 -2.13 20.95 6.38
CA GLU A 155 -1.13 20.35 5.48
C GLU A 155 -0.53 19.09 6.13
N LEU A 156 -0.69 17.94 5.46
CA LEU A 156 -0.14 16.68 5.95
C LEU A 156 1.32 16.54 5.51
N VAL A 157 2.22 16.33 6.46
CA VAL A 157 3.66 16.16 6.19
C VAL A 157 4.04 14.69 6.29
N PHE A 158 4.69 14.18 5.25
CA PHE A 158 5.27 12.84 5.20
C PHE A 158 6.75 12.90 4.88
N GLU A 159 7.46 11.83 5.22
CA GLU A 159 8.87 11.67 4.93
C GLU A 159 9.13 10.44 4.04
N GLY A 160 10.20 10.53 3.25
CA GLY A 160 10.71 9.45 2.40
C GLY A 160 9.94 9.23 1.09
N CYS A 161 10.50 8.39 0.23
CA CYS A 161 9.98 8.05 -1.10
C CYS A 161 8.94 6.89 -1.10
N ASN A 162 8.82 6.16 0.01
CA ASN A 162 7.95 5.00 0.09
C ASN A 162 6.47 5.38 -0.03
N TYR A 163 5.71 4.52 -0.73
CA TYR A 163 4.26 4.66 -0.93
C TYR A 163 3.82 5.99 -1.56
N PHE A 164 4.69 6.59 -2.38
CA PHE A 164 4.46 7.86 -3.09
C PHE A 164 3.08 7.91 -3.76
N ARG A 165 2.75 6.89 -4.58
CA ARG A 165 1.46 6.76 -5.28
C ARG A 165 0.25 6.84 -4.35
N GLN A 166 0.28 6.10 -3.24
CA GLN A 166 -0.84 6.04 -2.31
C GLN A 166 -1.10 7.42 -1.70
N ARG A 167 -0.04 8.11 -1.28
CA ARG A 167 -0.16 9.43 -0.63
C ARG A 167 -0.85 10.45 -1.55
N PHE A 168 -0.51 10.49 -2.84
CA PHE A 168 -1.17 11.38 -3.79
C PHE A 168 -2.63 11.00 -4.06
N VAL A 169 -2.91 9.70 -4.22
CA VAL A 169 -4.29 9.22 -4.42
C VAL A 169 -5.17 9.61 -3.21
N MET A 170 -4.70 9.34 -1.99
CA MET A 170 -5.46 9.70 -0.79
C MET A 170 -5.61 11.21 -0.64
N SER A 171 -4.59 12.00 -1.02
CA SER A 171 -4.67 13.46 -1.03
C SER A 171 -5.71 13.98 -2.03
N MET A 172 -5.75 13.44 -3.25
CA MET A 172 -6.76 13.81 -4.26
C MET A 172 -8.17 13.47 -3.82
N LEU A 173 -8.35 12.29 -3.23
CA LEU A 173 -9.67 11.85 -2.79
C LEU A 173 -10.13 12.63 -1.55
N SER A 174 -9.25 12.88 -0.58
CA SER A 174 -9.60 13.65 0.63
C SER A 174 -9.66 15.16 0.41
N GLY A 175 -9.04 15.69 -0.65
CA GLY A 175 -8.89 17.13 -0.87
C GLY A 175 -7.89 17.82 0.07
N ARG A 176 -7.09 17.06 0.82
CA ARG A 176 -6.12 17.60 1.79
C ARG A 176 -4.74 17.80 1.15
N PRO A 177 -4.10 18.97 1.29
CA PRO A 177 -2.77 19.20 0.77
C PRO A 177 -1.70 18.37 1.51
N VAL A 178 -0.67 17.97 0.77
CA VAL A 178 0.40 17.09 1.26
C VAL A 178 1.78 17.65 0.95
N ILE A 179 2.71 17.49 1.89
CA ILE A 179 4.14 17.77 1.71
C ILE A 179 4.91 16.47 1.96
N ILE A 180 5.74 16.06 1.00
CA ILE A 180 6.65 14.91 1.14
C ILE A 180 8.07 15.45 1.20
N LYS A 181 8.76 15.23 2.32
CA LYS A 181 10.15 15.66 2.57
C LYS A 181 11.12 14.49 2.52
N ASN A 182 12.40 14.79 2.39
CA ASN A 182 13.50 13.82 2.44
C ASN A 182 13.36 12.67 1.43
N ILE A 183 12.97 12.98 0.19
CA ILE A 183 12.92 12.00 -0.90
C ILE A 183 14.35 11.68 -1.33
N ARG A 184 14.83 10.47 -1.00
CA ARG A 184 16.17 9.97 -1.36
C ARG A 184 17.30 10.95 -1.01
N ALA A 185 17.21 11.62 0.13
CA ALA A 185 18.19 12.65 0.50
C ALA A 185 19.62 12.10 0.69
N ASN A 186 19.76 10.80 0.95
CA ASN A 186 21.03 10.13 1.22
C ASN A 186 21.57 9.33 0.03
N ASP A 187 20.82 9.23 -1.08
CA ASP A 187 21.22 8.44 -2.25
C ASP A 187 22.16 9.26 -3.14
N GLU A 188 22.95 8.59 -3.99
CA GLU A 188 23.86 9.26 -4.94
C GLU A 188 23.12 10.18 -5.91
N ALA A 189 21.91 9.79 -6.32
CA ALA A 189 21.00 10.58 -7.12
C ALA A 189 19.80 11.04 -6.26
N PRO A 190 19.92 12.19 -5.56
CA PRO A 190 18.88 12.63 -4.64
C PRO A 190 17.64 13.14 -5.37
N GLY A 191 16.48 13.00 -4.70
CA GLY A 191 15.21 13.54 -5.16
C GLY A 191 14.30 12.54 -5.88
N ILE A 192 13.30 13.10 -6.57
CA ILE A 192 12.32 12.35 -7.35
C ILE A 192 12.97 11.71 -8.58
N GLN A 193 12.46 10.53 -8.95
CA GLN A 193 12.89 9.81 -10.15
C GLN A 193 11.98 10.12 -11.34
N ASP A 194 12.42 9.80 -12.54
CA ASP A 194 11.70 10.09 -13.78
C ASP A 194 10.28 9.48 -13.81
N PHE A 195 10.13 8.25 -13.30
CA PHE A 195 8.82 7.60 -13.20
C PHE A 195 7.87 8.29 -12.19
N GLU A 196 8.41 8.92 -11.14
CA GLU A 196 7.63 9.71 -10.18
C GLU A 196 7.22 11.06 -10.79
N ALA A 197 8.13 11.71 -11.52
CA ALA A 197 7.83 12.93 -12.27
C ALA A 197 6.74 12.69 -13.33
N LYS A 198 6.79 11.55 -14.03
CA LYS A 198 5.73 11.13 -14.97
C LYS A 198 4.42 10.85 -14.26
N LEU A 199 4.45 10.25 -13.06
CA LEU A 199 3.23 10.03 -12.29
C LEU A 199 2.58 11.36 -11.88
N ILE A 200 3.38 12.35 -11.45
CA ILE A 200 2.90 13.70 -11.17
C ILE A 200 2.25 14.29 -12.43
N SER A 201 2.93 14.22 -13.58
CA SER A 201 2.40 14.72 -14.85
C SER A 201 1.10 14.02 -15.26
N LEU A 202 0.95 12.72 -14.98
CA LEU A 202 -0.30 11.99 -15.22
C LEU A 202 -1.43 12.54 -14.36
N PHE A 203 -1.17 12.83 -13.08
CA PHE A 203 -2.16 13.40 -12.18
C PHE A 203 -2.57 14.82 -12.56
N GLU A 204 -1.63 15.65 -13.02
CA GLU A 204 -1.94 16.98 -13.57
C GLU A 204 -2.84 16.92 -14.79
N ASN A 205 -2.73 15.88 -15.63
CA ASN A 205 -3.60 15.72 -16.80
C ASN A 205 -5.00 15.20 -16.45
N VAL A 206 -5.15 14.43 -15.36
CA VAL A 206 -6.43 13.85 -14.95
C VAL A 206 -7.26 14.81 -14.08
N SER A 207 -6.57 15.69 -13.34
CA SER A 207 -7.17 16.66 -12.44
C SER A 207 -7.06 18.09 -12.98
N ASN A 208 -7.86 19.01 -12.46
CA ASN A 208 -7.80 20.42 -12.81
C ASN A 208 -7.65 21.27 -11.56
N GLY A 209 -6.77 22.27 -11.62
CA GLY A 209 -6.42 23.12 -10.48
C GLY A 209 -5.51 22.44 -9.45
N SER A 210 -5.02 21.23 -9.72
CA SER A 210 -3.95 20.61 -8.93
C SER A 210 -2.65 21.39 -9.09
N LYS A 211 -1.94 21.64 -7.99
CA LYS A 211 -0.64 22.32 -8.02
C LYS A 211 0.41 21.44 -7.40
N PHE A 212 1.45 21.14 -8.17
CA PHE A 212 2.66 20.48 -7.68
C PHE A 212 3.79 21.51 -7.60
N PHE A 213 4.42 21.61 -6.44
CA PHE A 213 5.62 22.39 -6.23
C PHE A 213 6.75 21.44 -5.89
N ILE A 214 7.74 21.36 -6.77
CA ILE A 214 8.91 20.52 -6.62
C ILE A 214 10.08 21.43 -6.25
N SER A 215 10.80 21.09 -5.18
CA SER A 215 12.00 21.82 -4.78
C SER A 215 13.07 21.72 -5.88
N ARG A 216 14.00 22.69 -5.93
CA ARG A 216 15.11 22.69 -6.91
C ARG A 216 15.93 21.39 -6.86
N THR A 217 16.05 20.79 -5.69
CA THR A 217 16.77 19.52 -5.47
C THR A 217 15.89 18.28 -5.65
N GLY A 218 14.59 18.43 -5.91
CA GLY A 218 13.66 17.30 -6.02
C GLY A 218 13.42 16.51 -4.72
N THR A 219 14.02 16.91 -3.60
CA THR A 219 13.95 16.21 -2.30
C THR A 219 12.68 16.53 -1.50
N GLU A 220 11.94 17.55 -1.92
CA GLU A 220 10.65 17.95 -1.34
C GLU A 220 9.62 18.19 -2.44
N VAL A 221 8.43 17.62 -2.26
CA VAL A 221 7.27 17.81 -3.15
C VAL A 221 6.08 18.26 -2.31
N ARG A 222 5.53 19.44 -2.62
CA ARG A 222 4.26 19.93 -2.07
C ARG A 222 3.17 19.77 -3.12
N PHE A 223 2.04 19.19 -2.72
CA PHE A 223 0.90 18.94 -3.57
C PHE A 223 -0.36 19.52 -2.96
N GLN A 224 -1.04 20.33 -3.77
CA GLN A 224 -2.37 20.84 -3.47
C GLN A 224 -3.36 20.18 -4.43
N PRO A 225 -4.29 19.33 -3.93
CA PRO A 225 -5.24 18.64 -4.78
C PRO A 225 -6.27 19.59 -5.41
N GLY A 226 -6.64 19.28 -6.64
CA GLY A 226 -7.70 19.97 -7.39
C GLY A 226 -8.93 19.08 -7.63
N SER A 227 -9.84 19.52 -8.50
CA SER A 227 -11.01 18.73 -8.88
C SER A 227 -10.67 17.66 -9.92
N LEU A 228 -11.26 16.47 -9.79
CA LEU A 228 -11.03 15.35 -10.71
C LEU A 228 -11.97 15.47 -11.91
N ILE A 229 -11.40 15.75 -13.10
CA ILE A 229 -12.21 15.89 -14.32
C ILE A 229 -12.33 14.56 -15.04
N GLY A 230 -11.21 13.88 -15.29
CA GLY A 230 -11.18 12.70 -16.14
C GLY A 230 -11.19 13.05 -17.64
N GLY A 231 -11.79 12.18 -18.46
CA GLY A 231 -11.87 12.35 -19.92
C GLY A 231 -10.93 11.44 -20.71
N ASN A 232 -10.64 11.84 -21.95
CA ASN A 232 -9.80 11.05 -22.87
C ASN A 232 -8.35 11.53 -22.83
N LEU A 233 -7.41 10.64 -22.51
CA LEU A 233 -5.98 10.97 -22.41
C LEU A 233 -5.12 9.90 -23.08
N THR A 234 -4.05 10.32 -23.75
CA THR A 234 -2.96 9.41 -24.15
C THR A 234 -1.71 9.83 -23.39
N PHE A 235 -1.08 8.89 -22.70
CA PHE A 235 0.05 9.17 -21.82
C PHE A 235 1.18 8.15 -22.01
N ASP A 236 2.42 8.63 -22.08
CA ASP A 236 3.62 7.80 -22.15
C ASP A 236 4.24 7.63 -20.75
N CYS A 237 4.16 6.41 -20.23
CA CYS A 237 4.69 6.01 -18.94
C CYS A 237 6.22 5.85 -18.95
N GLY A 238 6.85 5.72 -20.12
CA GLY A 238 8.27 5.37 -20.24
C GLY A 238 8.59 3.90 -19.98
N THR A 239 9.85 3.66 -19.63
CA THR A 239 10.45 2.32 -19.54
C THR A 239 10.83 1.88 -18.13
N ASP A 240 10.90 2.79 -17.16
CA ASP A 240 11.48 2.49 -15.84
C ASP A 240 10.58 1.59 -15.00
N ARG A 241 9.25 1.76 -15.09
CA ARG A 241 8.22 1.03 -14.34
C ARG A 241 7.16 0.45 -15.26
N CYS A 242 6.48 -0.60 -14.82
CA CYS A 242 5.34 -1.14 -15.54
C CYS A 242 4.17 -0.15 -15.60
N ILE A 243 3.35 -0.26 -16.64
CA ILE A 243 2.08 0.48 -16.78
C ILE A 243 1.17 0.25 -15.56
N SER A 244 1.21 -0.94 -14.95
CA SER A 244 0.50 -1.23 -13.69
C SER A 244 0.81 -0.22 -12.58
N TYR A 245 2.03 0.34 -12.56
CA TYR A 245 2.42 1.35 -11.58
C TYR A 245 1.53 2.59 -11.65
N PHE A 246 1.22 3.03 -12.87
CA PHE A 246 0.38 4.19 -13.19
C PHE A 246 -1.11 3.84 -13.20
N LEU A 247 -1.44 2.60 -13.54
CA LEU A 247 -2.83 2.15 -13.62
C LEU A 247 -3.44 1.88 -12.23
N GLU A 248 -2.65 1.45 -11.24
CA GLU A 248 -3.08 1.32 -9.83
C GLU A 248 -3.77 2.59 -9.28
N PRO A 249 -3.13 3.78 -9.30
CA PRO A 249 -3.76 5.00 -8.79
C PRO A 249 -4.95 5.44 -9.66
N LEU A 250 -4.92 5.20 -10.97
CA LEU A 250 -6.05 5.53 -11.86
C LEU A 250 -7.29 4.71 -11.52
N ILE A 251 -7.16 3.41 -11.22
CA ILE A 251 -8.31 2.56 -10.83
C ILE A 251 -8.97 3.09 -9.54
N MET A 252 -8.17 3.56 -8.58
CA MET A 252 -8.70 4.09 -7.32
C MET A 252 -9.43 5.43 -7.50
N VAL A 253 -8.96 6.28 -8.40
CA VAL A 253 -9.46 7.65 -8.61
C VAL A 253 -10.60 7.72 -9.63
N ALA A 254 -10.59 6.85 -10.64
CA ALA A 254 -11.50 6.91 -11.79
C ALA A 254 -13.02 6.99 -11.45
N PRO A 255 -13.54 6.26 -10.43
CA PRO A 255 -14.95 6.35 -10.03
C PRO A 255 -15.41 7.77 -9.69
N PHE A 256 -14.48 8.63 -9.24
CA PHE A 256 -14.76 9.94 -8.64
C PHE A 256 -14.45 11.12 -9.58
N CYS A 257 -14.22 10.84 -10.86
CA CYS A 257 -14.06 11.86 -11.89
C CYS A 257 -15.41 12.49 -12.29
N LYS A 258 -15.36 13.65 -12.96
CA LYS A 258 -16.54 14.31 -13.55
C LYS A 258 -17.00 13.64 -14.85
N GLN A 259 -16.05 13.22 -15.68
CA GLN A 259 -16.22 12.57 -16.98
C GLN A 259 -15.61 11.15 -16.95
N PRO A 260 -16.17 10.19 -17.72
CA PRO A 260 -15.65 8.83 -17.75
C PRO A 260 -14.21 8.86 -18.24
N LEU A 261 -13.38 8.02 -17.65
CA LEU A 261 -11.94 8.07 -17.87
C LEU A 261 -11.55 7.05 -18.94
N ASN A 262 -11.06 7.54 -20.09
CA ASN A 262 -10.55 6.72 -21.18
C ASN A 262 -9.07 7.07 -21.42
N VAL A 263 -8.17 6.28 -20.84
CA VAL A 263 -6.73 6.54 -20.90
C VAL A 263 -6.03 5.49 -21.74
N LYS A 264 -5.27 5.93 -22.73
CA LYS A 264 -4.33 5.09 -23.47
C LYS A 264 -2.93 5.27 -22.88
N LEU A 265 -2.47 4.26 -22.16
CA LEU A 265 -1.13 4.21 -21.57
C LEU A 265 -0.17 3.50 -22.52
N LEU A 266 0.99 4.11 -22.75
CA LEU A 266 2.09 3.58 -23.55
C LEU A 266 3.29 3.32 -22.65
N GLY A 267 4.00 2.20 -22.84
CA GLY A 267 5.17 1.89 -22.00
C GLY A 267 5.43 0.39 -21.86
N VAL A 268 6.02 -0.01 -20.73
CA VAL A 268 6.30 -1.42 -20.41
C VAL A 268 5.08 -2.06 -19.75
N THR A 269 4.58 -3.18 -20.27
CA THR A 269 3.45 -3.93 -19.69
C THR A 269 3.87 -5.01 -18.69
N ASN A 270 5.08 -5.55 -18.86
CA ASN A 270 5.60 -6.66 -18.06
C ASN A 270 7.08 -6.38 -17.71
N LYS A 271 7.36 -6.37 -16.41
CA LYS A 271 8.68 -6.23 -15.80
C LYS A 271 8.74 -7.13 -14.58
N ARG A 272 9.88 -7.79 -14.37
CA ARG A 272 10.08 -8.70 -13.24
C ARG A 272 9.86 -7.96 -11.91
N ASP A 273 9.35 -8.67 -10.91
CA ASP A 273 9.12 -8.18 -9.55
C ASP A 273 8.08 -7.04 -9.43
N GLU A 274 7.37 -6.75 -10.52
CA GLU A 274 6.22 -5.85 -10.56
C GLU A 274 4.98 -6.58 -11.07
N ILE A 275 3.81 -6.18 -10.58
CA ILE A 275 2.54 -6.76 -11.00
C ILE A 275 2.26 -6.48 -12.47
N SER A 276 1.87 -7.50 -13.24
CA SER A 276 1.48 -7.30 -14.63
C SER A 276 0.09 -6.68 -14.80
N VAL A 277 -0.16 -6.13 -15.99
CA VAL A 277 -1.48 -5.59 -16.34
C VAL A 277 -2.54 -6.70 -16.41
N ASP A 278 -2.16 -7.92 -16.79
CA ASP A 278 -3.07 -9.08 -16.80
C ASP A 278 -3.50 -9.47 -15.38
N ALA A 279 -2.54 -9.47 -14.43
CA ALA A 279 -2.82 -9.70 -13.02
C ALA A 279 -3.79 -8.68 -12.46
N MET A 280 -3.51 -7.39 -12.66
CA MET A 280 -4.39 -6.34 -12.18
C MET A 280 -5.78 -6.41 -12.83
N ARG A 281 -5.86 -6.75 -14.13
CA ARG A 281 -7.15 -6.98 -14.80
C ARG A 281 -7.94 -8.14 -14.16
N ALA A 282 -7.29 -9.25 -13.84
CA ALA A 282 -7.99 -10.41 -13.32
C ALA A 282 -8.40 -10.28 -11.85
N THR A 283 -7.57 -9.64 -11.01
CA THR A 283 -7.82 -9.58 -9.56
C THR A 283 -8.47 -8.27 -9.13
N TRP A 284 -8.17 -7.13 -9.76
CA TRP A 284 -8.71 -5.84 -9.34
C TRP A 284 -10.08 -5.55 -9.95
N LEU A 285 -10.36 -5.97 -11.20
CA LEU A 285 -11.68 -5.76 -11.81
C LEU A 285 -12.81 -6.43 -11.00
N PRO A 286 -12.70 -7.71 -10.57
CA PRO A 286 -13.76 -8.33 -9.78
C PRO A 286 -13.99 -7.60 -8.46
N VAL A 287 -12.91 -7.17 -7.78
CA VAL A 287 -13.01 -6.38 -6.54
C VAL A 287 -13.71 -5.05 -6.81
N PHE A 288 -13.28 -4.31 -7.84
CA PHE A 288 -13.90 -3.05 -8.24
C PHE A 288 -15.40 -3.19 -8.51
N ASN A 289 -15.79 -4.20 -9.29
CA ASN A 289 -17.18 -4.45 -9.67
C ASN A 289 -18.08 -4.85 -8.48
N LYS A 290 -17.51 -5.24 -7.32
CA LYS A 290 -18.32 -5.45 -6.11
C LYS A 290 -18.76 -4.14 -5.48
N PHE A 291 -17.90 -3.12 -5.49
CA PHE A 291 -18.18 -1.82 -4.88
C PHE A 291 -18.92 -0.87 -5.82
N VAL A 292 -18.65 -0.98 -7.12
CA VAL A 292 -19.18 -0.11 -8.17
C VAL A 292 -20.30 -0.83 -8.90
N ILE A 293 -21.54 -0.38 -8.70
CA ILE A 293 -22.70 -0.86 -9.46
C ILE A 293 -23.03 0.21 -10.50
N ASN A 294 -22.77 -0.10 -11.76
CA ASN A 294 -23.12 0.77 -12.89
C ASN A 294 -23.37 -0.08 -14.15
N ASP A 295 -24.04 0.48 -15.15
CA ASP A 295 -24.30 -0.19 -16.43
C ASP A 295 -23.02 -0.36 -17.26
N GLU A 296 -22.10 0.60 -17.12
CA GLU A 296 -20.77 0.54 -17.73
C GLU A 296 -19.76 -0.09 -16.78
N ASN A 297 -19.04 -1.11 -17.25
CA ASN A 297 -18.04 -1.82 -16.48
C ASN A 297 -16.63 -1.25 -16.69
N LEU A 298 -15.79 -1.34 -15.66
CA LEU A 298 -14.36 -1.09 -15.77
C LEU A 298 -13.73 -2.06 -16.77
N ASN A 299 -12.98 -1.55 -17.74
CA ASN A 299 -12.34 -2.35 -18.78
C ASN A 299 -10.86 -1.98 -18.93
N ILE A 300 -10.00 -3.01 -18.88
CA ILE A 300 -8.56 -2.90 -19.13
C ILE A 300 -8.25 -3.77 -20.36
N LYS A 301 -7.99 -3.13 -21.48
CA LYS A 301 -7.67 -3.79 -22.76
C LYS A 301 -6.20 -3.63 -23.09
N ILE A 302 -5.50 -4.75 -23.22
CA ILE A 302 -4.11 -4.77 -23.67
C ILE A 302 -4.12 -4.83 -25.20
N ASN A 303 -3.72 -3.72 -25.85
CA ASN A 303 -3.66 -3.64 -27.31
C ASN A 303 -2.33 -4.20 -27.84
N ALA A 304 -1.23 -3.83 -27.18
CA ALA A 304 0.11 -4.31 -27.49
C ALA A 304 0.86 -4.65 -26.20
N ARG A 305 1.65 -5.73 -26.21
CA ARG A 305 2.51 -6.11 -25.08
C ARG A 305 3.89 -5.51 -25.28
N GLY A 306 4.49 -4.97 -24.22
CA GLY A 306 5.83 -4.39 -24.25
C GLY A 306 6.65 -4.85 -23.07
N PHE A 307 7.70 -5.63 -23.33
CA PHE A 307 8.60 -6.12 -22.29
C PHE A 307 9.68 -5.10 -21.96
N PHE A 308 10.12 -5.09 -20.70
CA PHE A 308 11.36 -4.43 -20.32
C PHE A 308 12.54 -5.04 -21.11
N PRO A 309 13.55 -4.28 -21.59
CA PRO A 309 13.86 -2.87 -21.29
C PRO A 309 13.22 -1.82 -22.20
N THR A 310 12.99 -2.10 -23.49
CA THR A 310 12.61 -1.05 -24.47
C THR A 310 11.10 -0.78 -24.53
N GLY A 311 10.27 -1.66 -23.95
CA GLY A 311 8.83 -1.47 -23.85
C GLY A 311 8.11 -1.54 -25.20
N GLY A 312 7.24 -0.56 -25.45
CA GLY A 312 6.39 -0.49 -26.66
C GLY A 312 5.01 -1.15 -26.52
N GLY A 313 4.56 -1.37 -25.28
CA GLY A 313 3.22 -1.83 -25.00
C GLY A 313 2.20 -0.69 -25.00
N SER A 314 0.94 -1.04 -25.22
CA SER A 314 -0.19 -0.11 -25.19
C SER A 314 -1.38 -0.74 -24.50
N VAL A 315 -1.92 -0.04 -23.51
CA VAL A 315 -3.08 -0.45 -22.72
C VAL A 315 -4.13 0.64 -22.80
N THR A 316 -5.37 0.28 -23.10
CA THR A 316 -6.54 1.16 -23.02
C THR A 316 -7.28 0.85 -21.73
N PHE A 317 -7.41 1.86 -20.88
CA PHE A 317 -8.16 1.83 -19.64
C PHE A 317 -9.43 2.65 -19.81
N THR A 318 -10.58 2.03 -19.57
CA THR A 318 -11.90 2.68 -19.59
C THR A 318 -12.57 2.44 -18.25
N ALA A 319 -12.98 3.51 -17.58
CA ALA A 319 -13.58 3.44 -16.27
C ALA A 319 -14.87 4.28 -16.16
N PRO A 320 -15.93 3.72 -15.54
CA PRO A 320 -17.18 4.42 -15.33
C PRO A 320 -17.09 5.41 -14.16
N ILE A 321 -18.04 6.33 -14.11
CA ILE A 321 -18.19 7.27 -13.00
C ILE A 321 -19.34 6.83 -12.09
N VAL A 322 -19.13 6.92 -10.79
CA VAL A 322 -20.19 6.72 -9.79
C VAL A 322 -20.29 7.89 -8.83
N ARG A 323 -21.47 8.01 -8.22
CA ARG A 323 -21.73 9.03 -7.20
C ARG A 323 -21.24 8.57 -5.83
N THR A 324 -21.59 7.34 -5.46
CA THR A 324 -21.23 6.70 -4.19
C THR A 324 -20.85 5.24 -4.45
N LEU A 325 -20.01 4.69 -3.58
CA LEU A 325 -19.66 3.27 -3.59
C LEU A 325 -20.56 2.51 -2.62
N ARG A 326 -20.93 1.28 -2.99
CA ARG A 326 -21.75 0.42 -2.14
C ARG A 326 -20.87 -0.38 -1.16
N PRO A 327 -21.22 -0.41 0.14
CA PRO A 327 -20.60 -1.32 1.09
C PRO A 327 -20.80 -2.77 0.66
N THR A 328 -19.80 -3.62 0.86
CA THR A 328 -19.93 -5.06 0.60
C THR A 328 -19.44 -5.91 1.76
N GLN A 329 -20.05 -7.09 1.90
CA GLN A 329 -19.76 -8.04 2.96
C GLN A 329 -19.38 -9.39 2.33
N ARG A 330 -18.13 -9.80 2.53
CA ARG A 330 -17.55 -11.03 2.00
C ARG A 330 -16.65 -11.67 3.05
N GLN A 331 -17.19 -12.65 3.75
CA GLN A 331 -16.46 -13.42 4.77
C GLN A 331 -15.99 -14.77 4.24
N THR A 332 -16.64 -15.30 3.20
CA THR A 332 -16.36 -16.63 2.67
C THR A 332 -15.75 -16.54 1.27
N ALA A 333 -14.60 -17.18 1.07
CA ALA A 333 -13.91 -17.21 -0.22
C ALA A 333 -14.46 -18.29 -1.17
N GLY A 334 -15.06 -19.35 -0.63
CA GLY A 334 -15.58 -20.49 -1.39
C GLY A 334 -14.50 -21.49 -1.81
N LYS A 335 -14.91 -22.57 -2.49
CA LYS A 335 -14.00 -23.58 -3.04
C LYS A 335 -13.46 -23.12 -4.40
N ILE A 336 -12.26 -23.53 -4.77
CA ILE A 336 -11.71 -23.24 -6.10
C ILE A 336 -12.46 -24.08 -7.13
N ARG A 337 -13.10 -23.41 -8.08
CA ARG A 337 -13.89 -24.06 -9.14
C ARG A 337 -13.01 -24.50 -10.29
N ARG A 338 -12.08 -23.63 -10.71
CA ARG A 338 -11.29 -23.83 -11.93
C ARG A 338 -10.08 -22.91 -11.97
N ILE A 339 -9.08 -23.29 -12.77
CA ILE A 339 -7.91 -22.46 -13.05
C ILE A 339 -7.91 -22.06 -14.52
N ARG A 340 -7.70 -20.77 -14.76
CA ARG A 340 -7.56 -20.18 -16.11
C ARG A 340 -6.22 -19.46 -16.22
N GLY A 341 -5.67 -19.34 -17.41
CA GLY A 341 -4.42 -18.62 -17.60
C GLY A 341 -4.15 -18.19 -19.02
N VAL A 342 -3.12 -17.36 -19.16
CA VAL A 342 -2.59 -16.88 -20.43
C VAL A 342 -1.08 -17.02 -20.40
N ALA A 343 -0.53 -17.85 -21.29
CA ALA A 343 0.88 -17.91 -21.60
C ALA A 343 1.16 -16.95 -22.76
N TYR A 344 1.83 -15.84 -22.49
CA TYR A 344 2.10 -14.81 -23.47
C TYR A 344 3.55 -14.88 -23.98
N VAL A 345 3.72 -14.65 -25.27
CA VAL A 345 5.03 -14.66 -25.93
C VAL A 345 5.08 -13.53 -26.97
N SER A 346 6.09 -12.67 -26.87
CA SER A 346 6.38 -11.61 -27.84
C SER A 346 7.74 -11.82 -28.49
N LYS A 347 7.77 -11.72 -29.83
CA LYS A 347 8.99 -11.83 -30.65
C LYS A 347 9.85 -13.09 -30.37
N ALA A 348 9.21 -14.17 -29.94
CA ALA A 348 9.86 -15.45 -29.71
C ALA A 348 8.99 -16.59 -30.23
N SER A 349 9.54 -17.81 -30.25
CA SER A 349 8.85 -18.99 -30.78
C SER A 349 7.62 -19.34 -29.93
N PRO A 350 6.45 -19.63 -30.54
CA PRO A 350 5.28 -20.15 -29.84
C PRO A 350 5.54 -21.46 -29.08
N THR A 351 6.57 -22.23 -29.46
CA THR A 351 6.94 -23.47 -28.74
C THR A 351 7.30 -23.22 -27.28
N ILE A 352 7.80 -22.01 -26.96
CA ILE A 352 8.09 -21.58 -25.59
C ILE A 352 6.81 -21.53 -24.74
N ALA A 353 5.69 -21.07 -25.31
CA ALA A 353 4.41 -21.02 -24.61
C ALA A 353 3.95 -22.41 -24.18
N ASN A 354 4.05 -23.38 -25.09
CA ASN A 354 3.62 -24.76 -24.82
C ASN A 354 4.45 -25.39 -23.69
N ARG A 355 5.78 -25.19 -23.71
CA ARG A 355 6.67 -25.66 -22.64
C ARG A 355 6.29 -25.09 -21.26
N MET A 356 5.97 -23.80 -21.18
CA MET A 356 5.49 -23.17 -19.94
C MET A 356 4.15 -23.76 -19.48
N ILE A 357 3.22 -23.96 -20.41
CA ILE A 357 1.88 -24.51 -20.13
C ILE A 357 2.00 -25.93 -19.58
N ASP A 358 2.84 -26.77 -20.16
CA ASP A 358 3.01 -28.16 -19.74
C ASP A 358 3.61 -28.24 -18.34
N ALA A 359 4.60 -27.41 -18.03
CA ALA A 359 5.18 -27.31 -16.69
C ALA A 359 4.17 -26.81 -15.65
N ALA A 360 3.43 -25.73 -15.95
CA ALA A 360 2.40 -25.21 -15.06
C ALA A 360 1.26 -26.23 -14.82
N LYS A 361 0.78 -26.90 -15.88
CA LYS A 361 -0.23 -27.95 -15.77
C LYS A 361 0.29 -29.14 -14.97
N LYS A 362 1.56 -29.53 -15.13
CA LYS A 362 2.16 -30.63 -14.35
C LYS A 362 2.09 -30.34 -12.86
N MET A 363 2.37 -29.10 -12.44
CA MET A 363 2.31 -28.71 -11.03
C MET A 363 0.88 -28.64 -10.48
N LEU A 364 -0.08 -28.21 -11.29
CA LEU A 364 -1.47 -28.00 -10.84
C LEU A 364 -2.35 -29.27 -10.93
N ARG A 365 -1.91 -30.29 -11.69
CA ARG A 365 -2.66 -31.52 -11.97
C ARG A 365 -3.04 -32.29 -10.70
N ASP A 366 -2.19 -32.25 -9.69
CA ASP A 366 -2.40 -32.99 -8.43
C ASP A 366 -3.53 -32.39 -7.58
N TYR A 367 -3.92 -31.14 -7.86
CA TYR A 367 -4.94 -30.42 -7.09
C TYR A 367 -6.27 -30.30 -7.84
N ILE A 368 -6.24 -29.89 -9.13
CA ILE A 368 -7.45 -29.60 -9.91
C ILE A 368 -7.29 -30.11 -11.34
N ALA A 369 -8.32 -30.76 -11.86
CA ALA A 369 -8.36 -31.22 -13.25
C ALA A 369 -8.73 -30.13 -14.27
N ASP A 370 -9.64 -29.19 -13.92
CA ASP A 370 -10.05 -28.08 -14.80
C ASP A 370 -9.02 -26.94 -14.81
N VAL A 371 -7.91 -27.17 -15.52
CA VAL A 371 -6.84 -26.20 -15.77
C VAL A 371 -6.77 -25.90 -17.27
N TYR A 372 -7.16 -24.67 -17.65
CA TYR A 372 -7.14 -24.23 -19.04
C TYR A 372 -6.29 -22.96 -19.21
N ILE A 373 -5.21 -23.07 -19.99
CA ILE A 373 -4.26 -21.99 -20.23
C ILE A 373 -4.24 -21.72 -21.73
N THR A 374 -4.53 -20.48 -22.10
CA THR A 374 -4.50 -20.00 -23.49
C THR A 374 -3.12 -19.50 -23.88
N VAL A 375 -2.79 -19.55 -25.17
CA VAL A 375 -1.54 -19.00 -25.72
C VAL A 375 -1.83 -17.64 -26.37
N ASP A 376 -1.12 -16.60 -25.94
CA ASP A 376 -1.17 -15.25 -26.53
C ASP A 376 0.18 -14.91 -27.18
N THR A 377 0.37 -15.34 -28.42
CA THR A 377 1.57 -15.03 -29.20
C THR A 377 1.37 -13.79 -30.04
N ARG A 378 2.17 -12.75 -29.81
CA ARG A 378 2.12 -11.49 -30.58
C ARG A 378 3.33 -11.35 -31.50
N LYS A 379 3.09 -10.83 -32.71
CA LYS A 379 4.10 -10.52 -33.74
C LYS A 379 3.90 -9.08 -34.25
N GLY A 380 4.94 -8.53 -34.89
CA GLY A 380 4.93 -7.16 -35.41
C GLY A 380 4.83 -6.12 -34.29
N ASP A 381 4.14 -5.01 -34.58
CA ASP A 381 4.04 -3.87 -33.66
C ASP A 381 3.28 -4.21 -32.36
N ALA A 382 2.33 -5.16 -32.42
CA ALA A 382 1.59 -5.61 -31.24
C ALA A 382 2.45 -6.39 -30.21
N ALA A 383 3.65 -6.83 -30.63
CA ALA A 383 4.62 -7.52 -29.78
C ALA A 383 5.58 -6.56 -29.05
N GLY A 384 5.44 -5.25 -29.26
CA GLY A 384 6.31 -4.24 -28.68
C GLY A 384 7.70 -4.24 -29.29
N ARG A 385 8.68 -3.72 -28.55
CA ARG A 385 10.06 -3.53 -29.03
C ARG A 385 10.99 -4.65 -28.54
N SER A 386 10.82 -5.14 -27.32
CA SER A 386 11.64 -6.20 -26.73
C SER A 386 11.00 -7.60 -26.85
N PRO A 387 11.81 -8.67 -27.08
CA PRO A 387 11.35 -10.03 -26.92
C PRO A 387 11.13 -10.38 -25.45
N GLY A 388 10.19 -11.27 -25.18
CA GLY A 388 9.89 -11.71 -23.82
C GLY A 388 8.76 -12.72 -23.78
N PHE A 389 8.73 -13.52 -22.72
CA PHE A 389 7.68 -14.50 -22.49
C PHE A 389 7.37 -14.62 -21.00
N GLY A 390 6.17 -15.09 -20.71
CA GLY A 390 5.73 -15.32 -19.35
C GLY A 390 4.38 -15.98 -19.32
N ILE A 391 3.96 -16.30 -18.12
CA ILE A 391 2.71 -16.99 -17.87
C ILE A 391 1.99 -16.32 -16.71
N PHE A 392 0.69 -16.16 -16.92
CA PHE A 392 -0.24 -15.60 -15.96
C PHE A 392 -1.33 -16.63 -15.66
N LEU A 393 -1.53 -16.95 -14.40
CA LEU A 393 -2.51 -17.93 -13.94
C LEU A 393 -3.49 -17.28 -12.96
N THR A 394 -4.73 -17.75 -12.99
CA THR A 394 -5.84 -17.29 -12.17
C THR A 394 -6.63 -18.46 -11.64
N ALA A 395 -6.93 -18.45 -10.35
CA ALA A 395 -7.85 -19.39 -9.73
C ALA A 395 -9.17 -18.68 -9.44
N GLU A 396 -10.28 -19.22 -9.96
CA GLU A 396 -11.62 -18.70 -9.73
C GLU A 396 -12.33 -19.56 -8.70
N THR A 397 -12.90 -18.93 -7.67
CA THR A 397 -13.70 -19.62 -6.66
C THR A 397 -15.19 -19.61 -6.99
N THR A 398 -15.96 -20.47 -6.32
CA THR A 398 -17.43 -20.53 -6.44
C THR A 398 -18.11 -19.20 -6.09
N GLU A 399 -17.50 -18.40 -5.21
CA GLU A 399 -17.99 -17.09 -4.76
C GLU A 399 -17.55 -15.92 -5.66
N GLY A 400 -16.80 -16.20 -6.72
CA GLY A 400 -16.26 -15.19 -7.63
C GLY A 400 -15.10 -14.39 -7.04
N VAL A 401 -14.28 -15.02 -6.20
CA VAL A 401 -12.97 -14.52 -5.79
C VAL A 401 -11.92 -15.02 -6.79
N PHE A 402 -10.94 -14.17 -7.09
CA PHE A 402 -9.86 -14.48 -8.02
C PHE A 402 -8.52 -14.32 -7.33
N TYR A 403 -7.69 -15.37 -7.38
CA TYR A 403 -6.29 -15.32 -7.00
C TYR A 403 -5.42 -15.35 -8.24
N HIS A 404 -4.23 -14.77 -8.18
CA HIS A 404 -3.28 -14.83 -9.28
C HIS A 404 -1.93 -15.43 -8.91
N GLY A 405 -1.25 -15.93 -9.92
CA GLY A 405 0.16 -16.28 -9.86
C GLY A 405 0.79 -16.00 -11.21
N GLU A 406 1.96 -15.35 -11.22
CA GLU A 406 2.63 -14.99 -12.45
C GLU A 406 4.14 -15.17 -12.37
N ALA A 407 4.72 -15.40 -13.55
CA ALA A 407 6.16 -15.51 -13.73
C ALA A 407 6.52 -15.03 -15.13
N MET A 408 7.71 -14.43 -15.25
CA MET A 408 8.18 -13.91 -16.53
C MET A 408 9.67 -14.14 -16.72
N SER A 409 10.09 -14.14 -17.99
CA SER A 409 11.48 -14.27 -18.38
C SER A 409 12.32 -13.09 -17.92
N LYS A 410 13.57 -13.37 -17.57
CA LYS A 410 14.59 -12.34 -17.36
C LYS A 410 14.84 -11.59 -18.67
N SER A 411 15.14 -10.30 -18.55
CA SER A 411 15.40 -9.45 -19.71
C SER A 411 16.83 -9.69 -20.23
N SER A 412 17.04 -9.50 -21.53
CA SER A 412 18.37 -9.67 -22.15
C SER A 412 19.37 -8.55 -21.84
N SER A 413 18.94 -7.48 -21.15
CA SER A 413 19.83 -6.39 -20.71
C SER A 413 20.60 -6.72 -19.44
N ASP A 414 20.17 -7.72 -18.67
CA ASP A 414 20.94 -8.27 -17.56
C ASP A 414 21.97 -9.24 -18.16
N ALA A 415 23.04 -8.69 -18.73
CA ALA A 415 24.07 -9.41 -19.49
C ALA A 415 24.83 -10.48 -18.67
N THR A 416 24.61 -10.53 -17.36
CA THR A 416 25.20 -11.48 -16.42
C THR A 416 24.31 -12.68 -16.13
N ASP A 417 23.06 -12.70 -16.59
CA ASP A 417 22.07 -13.70 -16.18
C ASP A 417 21.81 -14.75 -17.28
N ALA A 418 21.84 -16.02 -16.88
CA ALA A 418 21.55 -17.14 -17.79
C ALA A 418 20.13 -17.03 -18.39
N PRO A 419 19.94 -17.48 -19.65
CA PRO A 419 18.63 -17.46 -20.30
C PRO A 419 17.61 -18.21 -19.46
N SER A 420 16.43 -17.61 -19.25
CA SER A 420 15.40 -18.23 -18.42
C SER A 420 14.82 -19.46 -19.10
N ILE A 421 14.69 -20.54 -18.35
CA ILE A 421 14.10 -21.79 -18.82
C ILE A 421 12.56 -21.67 -18.73
N PRO A 422 11.83 -21.87 -19.84
CA PRO A 422 10.36 -21.78 -19.85
C PRO A 422 9.67 -22.71 -18.84
N GLU A 423 10.17 -23.92 -18.65
CA GLU A 423 9.61 -24.89 -17.71
C GLU A 423 9.69 -24.41 -16.25
N ASP A 424 10.80 -23.75 -15.89
CA ASP A 424 10.99 -23.20 -14.55
C ASP A 424 10.04 -22.02 -14.31
N ILE A 425 9.81 -21.19 -15.33
CA ILE A 425 8.84 -20.09 -15.26
C ILE A 425 7.42 -20.64 -15.09
N GLY A 426 7.05 -21.69 -15.84
CA GLY A 426 5.77 -22.37 -15.71
C GLY A 426 5.55 -22.94 -14.31
N SER A 427 6.56 -23.62 -13.77
CA SER A 427 6.53 -24.20 -12.43
C SER A 427 6.49 -23.11 -11.35
N TYR A 428 7.27 -22.04 -11.51
CA TYR A 428 7.30 -20.92 -10.57
C TYR A 428 5.95 -20.20 -10.50
N ALA A 429 5.28 -19.95 -11.64
CA ALA A 429 3.95 -19.35 -11.65
C ALA A 429 2.90 -20.24 -10.96
N GLY A 430 2.98 -21.56 -11.16
CA GLY A 430 2.15 -22.53 -10.45
C GLY A 430 2.34 -22.45 -8.93
N SER A 431 3.60 -22.39 -8.49
CA SER A 431 3.96 -22.20 -7.07
C SER A 431 3.41 -20.89 -6.50
N GLN A 432 3.55 -19.78 -7.23
CA GLN A 432 3.02 -18.48 -6.81
C GLN A 432 1.50 -18.50 -6.66
N LEU A 433 0.78 -19.13 -7.60
CA LEU A 433 -0.67 -19.27 -7.51
C LEU A 433 -1.07 -20.10 -6.27
N LEU A 434 -0.39 -21.22 -6.02
CA LEU A 434 -0.63 -22.06 -4.85
C LEU A 434 -0.33 -21.33 -3.54
N ASN A 435 0.71 -20.50 -3.51
CA ASN A 435 1.03 -19.65 -2.36
C ASN A 435 -0.07 -18.62 -2.07
N GLU A 436 -0.64 -17.97 -3.09
CA GLU A 436 -1.77 -17.04 -2.91
C GLU A 436 -3.04 -17.77 -2.47
N ILE A 437 -3.33 -18.95 -3.04
CA ILE A 437 -4.42 -19.82 -2.58
C ILE A 437 -4.23 -20.20 -1.11
N TYR A 438 -3.00 -20.55 -0.72
CA TYR A 438 -2.67 -20.92 0.65
C TYR A 438 -2.85 -19.74 1.61
N ARG A 439 -2.42 -18.54 1.24
CA ARG A 439 -2.71 -17.30 2.01
C ARG A 439 -4.21 -17.11 2.22
N GLY A 440 -5.00 -17.38 1.19
CA GLY A 440 -6.45 -17.41 1.23
C GLY A 440 -7.11 -16.04 1.48
N GLY A 441 -8.37 -16.06 1.89
CA GLY A 441 -9.21 -14.87 2.06
C GLY A 441 -9.97 -14.49 0.79
N CYS A 442 -10.87 -13.51 0.88
CA CYS A 442 -11.69 -13.07 -0.25
C CYS A 442 -10.97 -12.10 -1.21
N LEU A 443 -9.72 -11.76 -0.92
CA LEU A 443 -8.93 -10.78 -1.64
C LEU A 443 -7.55 -11.35 -1.95
N ASP A 444 -7.10 -11.12 -3.16
CA ASP A 444 -5.72 -11.35 -3.57
C ASP A 444 -4.77 -10.38 -2.85
N SER A 445 -3.52 -10.79 -2.60
CA SER A 445 -2.54 -9.98 -1.87
C SER A 445 -2.29 -8.60 -2.50
N SER A 446 -2.38 -8.50 -3.83
CA SER A 446 -2.20 -7.23 -4.57
C SER A 446 -3.39 -6.27 -4.44
N ALA A 447 -4.61 -6.80 -4.33
CA ALA A 447 -5.85 -6.03 -4.34
C ALA A 447 -6.31 -5.57 -2.94
N GLN A 448 -5.61 -5.98 -1.88
CA GLN A 448 -5.93 -5.62 -0.48
C GLN A 448 -6.04 -4.10 -0.28
N LEU A 449 -5.13 -3.33 -0.90
CA LEU A 449 -5.13 -1.87 -0.79
C LEU A 449 -6.33 -1.24 -1.50
N LEU A 450 -6.69 -1.72 -2.69
CA LEU A 450 -7.85 -1.26 -3.43
C LEU A 450 -9.13 -1.47 -2.62
N ALA A 451 -9.29 -2.66 -2.06
CA ALA A 451 -10.43 -2.99 -1.21
C ALA A 451 -10.49 -2.07 0.01
N ALA A 452 -9.40 -1.91 0.77
CA ALA A 452 -9.37 -1.03 1.94
C ALA A 452 -9.69 0.44 1.60
N THR A 453 -9.21 0.91 0.45
CA THR A 453 -9.51 2.26 -0.06
C THR A 453 -11.00 2.41 -0.36
N PHE A 454 -11.59 1.44 -1.05
CA PHE A 454 -13.00 1.47 -1.40
C PHE A 454 -13.92 1.30 -0.19
N VAL A 455 -13.57 0.45 0.79
CA VAL A 455 -14.29 0.39 2.08
C VAL A 455 -14.36 1.76 2.73
N THR A 456 -13.23 2.48 2.76
CA THR A 456 -13.16 3.80 3.38
C THR A 456 -14.09 4.79 2.68
N LEU A 457 -14.14 4.74 1.35
CA LEU A 457 -14.90 5.67 0.49
C LEU A 457 -16.35 5.22 0.25
N CYS A 458 -16.82 4.14 0.87
CA CYS A 458 -18.23 3.76 0.82
C CYS A 458 -19.11 4.74 1.59
N GLU A 459 -20.42 4.58 1.39
CA GLU A 459 -21.45 5.17 2.24
C GLU A 459 -21.23 4.79 3.73
N LYS A 460 -21.90 5.49 4.65
CA LYS A 460 -21.76 5.29 6.10
C LYS A 460 -22.41 3.99 6.56
N ASP A 461 -21.81 2.88 6.18
CA ASP A 461 -22.26 1.54 6.47
C ASP A 461 -21.05 0.61 6.64
N VAL A 462 -21.29 -0.55 7.26
CA VAL A 462 -20.27 -1.52 7.63
C VAL A 462 -19.98 -2.43 6.44
N SER A 463 -18.72 -2.43 6.02
CA SER A 463 -18.20 -3.42 5.08
C SER A 463 -17.28 -4.38 5.82
N VAL A 464 -17.37 -5.67 5.45
CA VAL A 464 -16.64 -6.76 6.10
C VAL A 464 -15.95 -7.59 5.02
N PHE A 465 -14.64 -7.78 5.12
CA PHE A 465 -13.89 -8.62 4.20
C PHE A 465 -12.99 -9.58 4.95
N LEU A 466 -12.99 -10.84 4.54
CA LEU A 466 -11.93 -11.76 4.91
C LEU A 466 -10.72 -11.50 4.01
N SER A 467 -9.56 -11.25 4.62
CA SER A 467 -8.28 -11.15 3.91
C SER A 467 -7.34 -12.25 4.40
N GLY A 468 -6.46 -12.71 3.52
CA GLY A 468 -5.25 -13.41 3.95
C GLY A 468 -4.31 -12.46 4.72
N PRO A 469 -3.09 -12.93 5.06
CA PRO A 469 -2.08 -12.12 5.74
C PRO A 469 -1.89 -10.76 5.07
N LEU A 470 -1.88 -9.69 5.87
CA LEU A 470 -1.79 -8.33 5.35
C LEU A 470 -0.38 -8.05 4.79
N THR A 471 -0.34 -7.57 3.56
CA THR A 471 0.92 -7.11 2.94
C THR A 471 1.40 -5.81 3.55
N HIS A 472 2.71 -5.54 3.49
CA HIS A 472 3.27 -4.26 3.92
C HIS A 472 2.63 -3.06 3.21
N ASN A 473 2.30 -3.22 1.92
CA ASN A 473 1.61 -2.22 1.12
C ASN A 473 0.20 -1.91 1.65
N ALA A 474 -0.56 -2.94 2.04
CA ALA A 474 -1.89 -2.78 2.63
C ALA A 474 -1.82 -2.14 4.02
N ILE A 475 -0.88 -2.56 4.88
CA ILE A 475 -0.69 -1.99 6.22
C ILE A 475 -0.35 -0.50 6.14
N ALA A 476 0.59 -0.13 5.27
CA ALA A 476 0.94 1.27 5.05
C ALA A 476 -0.25 2.07 4.49
N GLY A 477 -0.99 1.49 3.54
CA GLY A 477 -2.20 2.11 3.00
C GLY A 477 -3.28 2.35 4.05
N MET A 478 -3.53 1.40 4.94
CA MET A 478 -4.49 1.56 6.06
C MET A 478 -4.03 2.65 7.05
N ARG A 479 -2.73 2.78 7.30
CA ARG A 479 -2.19 3.90 8.10
C ARG A 479 -2.42 5.24 7.41
N HIS A 480 -2.20 5.32 6.09
CA HIS A 480 -2.51 6.52 5.32
C HIS A 480 -4.02 6.83 5.37
N LEU A 481 -4.90 5.84 5.17
CA LEU A 481 -6.36 6.02 5.27
C LEU A 481 -6.79 6.59 6.63
N LYS A 482 -6.16 6.15 7.72
CA LYS A 482 -6.37 6.74 9.05
C LYS A 482 -5.94 8.20 9.12
N MET A 483 -4.78 8.56 8.57
CA MET A 483 -4.28 9.95 8.60
C MET A 483 -5.12 10.90 7.73
N PHE A 484 -5.53 10.47 6.54
CA PHE A 484 -6.29 11.30 5.61
C PHE A 484 -7.76 11.42 5.98
N PHE A 485 -8.42 10.30 6.27
CA PHE A 485 -9.87 10.20 6.45
C PHE A 485 -10.30 9.94 7.90
N GLY A 486 -9.37 9.73 8.83
CA GLY A 486 -9.70 9.32 10.21
C GLY A 486 -10.19 7.87 10.34
N MET A 487 -10.07 7.07 9.28
CA MET A 487 -10.61 5.71 9.22
C MET A 487 -9.86 4.75 10.15
N VAL A 488 -10.59 3.94 10.90
CA VAL A 488 -10.02 2.86 11.72
C VAL A 488 -10.71 1.55 11.37
N PHE A 489 -9.90 0.56 10.98
CA PHE A 489 -10.36 -0.80 10.72
C PHE A 489 -10.31 -1.62 12.00
N ASN A 490 -11.32 -2.45 12.22
CA ASN A 490 -11.32 -3.48 13.24
C ASN A 490 -10.84 -4.80 12.63
N PHE A 491 -9.87 -5.44 13.28
CA PHE A 491 -9.26 -6.69 12.85
C PHE A 491 -9.66 -7.78 13.83
N LYS A 492 -10.36 -8.79 13.34
CA LYS A 492 -10.63 -10.02 14.09
C LYS A 492 -9.88 -11.16 13.41
N GLN A 493 -8.99 -11.82 14.14
CA GLN A 493 -8.38 -13.03 13.64
C GLN A 493 -9.46 -14.12 13.61
N GLN A 494 -9.61 -14.77 12.46
CA GLN A 494 -10.47 -15.93 12.37
C GLN A 494 -9.62 -17.13 12.77
N SER A 495 -9.74 -17.58 14.03
CA SER A 495 -9.25 -18.90 14.41
C SER A 495 -10.09 -19.93 13.67
N LEU A 496 -9.44 -20.92 13.05
CA LEU A 496 -10.09 -22.14 12.57
C LEU A 496 -10.42 -22.98 13.81
N GLU A 497 -11.27 -22.47 14.69
CA GLU A 497 -11.90 -23.29 15.72
C GLU A 497 -13.03 -24.03 15.02
N ASN A 498 -12.89 -25.36 14.98
CA ASN A 498 -13.82 -26.29 14.37
C ASN A 498 -15.23 -26.06 14.94
N GLU A 499 -16.06 -25.30 14.24
CA GLU A 499 -17.49 -25.27 14.47
C GLU A 499 -18.08 -26.55 13.87
N ASP A 500 -18.35 -27.49 14.77
CA ASP A 500 -19.37 -28.52 14.71
C ASP A 500 -19.20 -29.70 13.74
N GLY A 501 -18.65 -30.80 14.27
CA GLY A 501 -19.48 -31.99 14.44
C GLY A 501 -19.65 -32.98 13.28
N ASP A 502 -19.02 -32.78 12.12
CA ASP A 502 -18.96 -33.80 11.08
C ASP A 502 -17.51 -34.15 10.74
N GLU A 503 -17.21 -35.45 10.64
CA GLU A 503 -15.92 -36.03 10.28
C GLU A 503 -15.51 -35.74 8.82
N GLU A 504 -15.77 -34.53 8.30
CA GLU A 504 -15.03 -34.01 7.15
C GLU A 504 -13.65 -33.60 7.65
N GLU A 505 -12.71 -34.56 7.58
CA GLU A 505 -11.26 -34.38 7.69
C GLU A 505 -10.86 -32.92 7.49
N SER A 506 -10.24 -32.34 8.52
CA SER A 506 -9.56 -31.04 8.52
C SER A 506 -9.09 -30.63 7.12
N LEU A 507 -9.99 -30.05 6.33
CA LEU A 507 -9.64 -29.55 5.01
C LEU A 507 -8.60 -28.48 5.34
N GLY A 508 -7.36 -28.64 4.88
CA GLY A 508 -6.28 -27.69 5.14
C GLY A 508 -6.65 -26.34 4.54
N THR A 509 -7.50 -25.57 5.23
CA THR A 509 -8.22 -24.41 4.73
C THR A 509 -7.30 -23.20 4.66
N GLY A 510 -6.11 -23.35 4.08
CA GLY A 510 -5.09 -22.32 3.95
C GLY A 510 -4.48 -21.89 5.28
N SER A 511 -3.87 -20.70 5.27
CA SER A 511 -3.14 -20.13 6.39
C SER A 511 -4.05 -19.83 7.59
N SER A 512 -3.55 -20.12 8.80
CA SER A 512 -4.16 -19.74 10.09
C SER A 512 -4.20 -18.23 10.34
N ASN A 513 -3.50 -17.43 9.54
CA ASN A 513 -3.33 -16.00 9.74
C ASN A 513 -4.31 -15.17 8.89
N ARG A 514 -5.55 -15.66 8.77
CA ARG A 514 -6.64 -14.94 8.11
C ARG A 514 -7.24 -13.91 9.05
N VAL A 515 -7.55 -12.75 8.50
CA VAL A 515 -8.05 -11.61 9.25
C VAL A 515 -9.35 -11.13 8.64
N VAL A 516 -10.40 -11.10 9.45
CA VAL A 516 -11.66 -10.43 9.12
C VAL A 516 -11.46 -8.94 9.40
N ILE A 517 -11.51 -8.16 8.34
CA ILE A 517 -11.37 -6.71 8.36
C ILE A 517 -12.77 -6.11 8.30
N THR A 518 -13.11 -5.33 9.32
CA THR A 518 -14.37 -4.58 9.37
C THR A 518 -14.07 -3.09 9.35
N GLY A 519 -14.71 -2.35 8.45
CA GLY A 519 -14.59 -0.89 8.35
C GLY A 519 -15.95 -0.26 8.06
N MET A 520 -16.21 0.90 8.66
CA MET A 520 -17.40 1.70 8.37
C MET A 520 -17.00 2.80 7.39
N GLY A 521 -17.69 2.95 6.26
CA GLY A 521 -17.34 3.99 5.28
C GLY A 521 -17.52 5.42 5.82
N VAL A 522 -16.76 6.38 5.29
CA VAL A 522 -16.87 7.79 5.72
C VAL A 522 -18.12 8.50 5.17
N GLY A 523 -18.81 7.89 4.20
CA GLY A 523 -19.87 8.56 3.45
C GLY A 523 -19.33 9.42 2.32
N TYR A 524 -18.28 8.97 1.64
CA TYR A 524 -17.68 9.73 0.55
C TYR A 524 -18.65 9.81 -0.63
N SER A 525 -18.82 11.01 -1.17
CA SER A 525 -19.65 11.24 -2.35
C SER A 525 -18.85 12.03 -3.38
N ASN A 526 -18.98 11.63 -4.65
CA ASN A 526 -18.33 12.30 -5.76
C ASN A 526 -18.92 13.71 -5.93
N LEU A 527 -18.17 14.71 -5.49
CA LEU A 527 -18.53 16.13 -5.60
C LEU A 527 -18.44 16.65 -7.04
N ASN A 528 -17.74 15.94 -7.93
CA ASN A 528 -17.48 16.38 -9.30
C ASN A 528 -18.59 15.97 -10.27
N LYS A 529 -19.40 14.96 -9.92
CA LYS A 529 -20.52 14.50 -10.75
C LYS A 529 -21.69 15.49 -10.66
N VAL A 530 -22.06 16.07 -11.81
CA VAL A 530 -23.22 16.97 -11.90
C VAL A 530 -24.49 16.17 -11.61
N ILE A 531 -25.26 16.62 -10.63
CA ILE A 531 -26.61 16.11 -10.37
C ILE A 531 -27.49 16.78 -11.43
N LEU A 532 -27.94 16.00 -12.42
CA LEU A 532 -28.92 16.43 -13.42
C LEU A 532 -30.34 16.26 -12.87
#